data_AF-A0A0P0NFI4-F1
#
_entry.id   AF-A0A0P0NFI4-F1
#
_cell.length_a   1.000
_cell.length_b   1.000
_cell.length_c   1.000
_cell.angle_alpha   90.00
_cell.angle_beta   90.00
_cell.angle_gamma   90.00
#
_symmetry.space_group_name_H-M   'P 1'
#
loop_
_entity.id
_entity.type
_entity.pdbx_description
1 polymer ?
#
loop_
_entity_poly.entity_id
_entity_poly.type
_entity_poly.pdbx_seq_one_letter_code
_entity_poly.pdbx_strand_id
1 'polypeptide(L)' 'MDLKLFFIGVGFLMVGYLMYRSIKNERPSSEENNWNGLTLSNYIGYWGSLVMLIIVGIAFVLKSLPAKV' A
#
# COMPACT_ATOMS: atom_id res chain seq x y z
N MET A 1 5.93 -2.19 -24.44
CA MET A 1 5.38 -1.86 -23.11
C MET A 1 4.08 -2.62 -22.96
N ASP A 2 3.96 -3.45 -21.92
CA ASP A 2 2.72 -4.16 -21.62
C ASP A 2 1.80 -3.24 -20.82
N LEU A 3 0.86 -2.59 -21.52
CA LEU A 3 -0.08 -1.65 -20.90
C LEU A 3 -0.93 -2.29 -19.82
N LYS A 4 -1.24 -3.59 -19.93
CA LYS A 4 -2.04 -4.31 -18.93
C LYS A 4 -1.26 -4.41 -17.62
N LEU A 5 -0.01 -4.85 -17.67
CA LEU A 5 0.85 -4.92 -16.47
C LEU A 5 1.14 -3.54 -15.89
N PHE A 6 1.29 -2.52 -16.75
CA PHE A 6 1.48 -1.15 -16.31
C PHE A 6 0.30 -0.65 -15.48
N PHE A 7 -0.93 -0.76 -16.00
CA PHE A 7 -2.13 -0.32 -15.28
C PHE A 7 -2.38 -1.14 -14.00
N ILE A 8 -2.05 -2.43 -14.00
CA ILE A 8 -2.10 -3.25 -12.77
C ILE A 8 -1.14 -2.69 -11.72
N GLY A 9 0.11 -2.40 -12.11
CA GLY A 9 1.11 -1.82 -11.20
C GLY A 9 0.71 -0.45 -10.67
N VAL A 10 0.22 0.44 -11.54
CA VAL A 10 -0.33 1.74 -11.13
C VAL A 10 -1.53 1.58 -10.21
N GLY A 11 -2.41 0.60 -10.46
CA GLY A 11 -3.53 0.27 -9.59
C GLY A 11 -3.08 -0.12 -8.19
N PHE A 12 -2.09 -1.00 -8.06
CA PHE A 12 -1.49 -1.36 -6.77
C PHE A 12 -0.91 -0.15 -6.03
N LEU A 13 -0.21 0.74 -6.75
CA LEU A 13 0.33 1.97 -6.16
C LEU A 13 -0.77 2.94 -5.72
N MET A 14 -1.86 3.05 -6.49
CA MET A 14 -3.00 3.90 -6.15
C MET A 14 -3.73 3.37 -4.91
N VAL A 15 -3.97 2.06 -4.82
CA VAL A 15 -4.54 1.42 -3.63
C VAL A 15 -3.63 1.62 -2.43
N GLY A 16 -2.31 1.43 -2.60
CA GLY A 16 -1.32 1.72 -1.56
C GLY A 16 -1.39 3.17 -1.09
N TYR A 17 -1.49 4.14 -1.99
CA TYR A 17 -1.63 5.55 -1.63
C TYR A 17 -2.91 5.84 -0.83
N LEU A 18 -4.05 5.28 -1.24
CA LEU A 18 -5.31 5.42 -0.49
C LEU A 18 -5.20 4.77 0.89
N MET A 19 -4.57 3.60 0.98
CA MET A 19 -4.33 2.90 2.23
C MET A 19 -3.42 3.71 3.17
N TYR A 20 -2.32 4.30 2.65
CA TYR A 20 -1.46 5.22 3.40
C TYR A 20 -2.26 6.38 3.99
N ARG A 21 -3.14 7.00 3.19
CA ARG A 21 -3.98 8.11 3.65
C ARG A 21 -4.94 7.68 4.77
N SER A 22 -5.51 6.47 4.65
CA SER A 22 -6.38 5.91 5.68
C SER A 22 -5.62 5.67 6.99
N ILE A 23 -4.49 4.96 6.92
CA ILE A 23 -3.70 4.60 8.11
C ILE A 23 -3.14 5.85 8.80
N LYS A 24 -2.63 6.83 8.03
CA LYS A 24 -2.04 8.05 8.59
C LYS A 24 -3.04 8.89 9.39
N ASN A 25 -4.31 8.86 8.99
CA ASN A 25 -5.36 9.62 9.66
C ASN A 25 -5.90 8.90 10.91
N GLU A 26 -5.58 7.62 11.09
CA GLU A 26 -5.98 6.83 12.26
C GLU A 26 -4.84 6.74 13.28
N ARG A 27 -5.12 7.10 14.54
CA ARG A 27 -4.21 6.81 15.65
C ARG A 27 -4.50 5.42 16.20
N PRO A 28 -3.47 4.61 16.52
CA PRO A 28 -3.68 3.32 17.17
C PRO A 28 -4.44 3.52 18.49
N SER A 29 -5.27 2.54 18.85
CA SER A 29 -5.97 2.51 20.13
C SER A 29 -4.97 2.55 21.27
N SER A 30 -5.12 3.48 22.21
CA SER A 30 -4.43 3.45 23.49
C SER A 30 -5.43 3.36 24.64
N GLU A 31 -4.97 2.90 25.80
CA GLU A 31 -5.81 2.83 27.02
C GLU A 31 -6.28 4.22 27.48
N GLU A 32 -5.55 5.29 27.13
CA GLU A 32 -5.93 6.67 27.45
C GLU A 32 -6.88 7.31 26.42
N ASN A 33 -6.80 6.94 25.13
CA ASN A 33 -7.63 7.55 24.08
C ASN A 33 -7.85 6.58 22.89
N ASN A 34 -9.08 6.59 22.35
CA ASN A 34 -9.49 5.86 21.14
C ASN A 34 -9.68 4.34 21.31
N TRP A 35 -10.56 3.94 22.25
CA TRP A 35 -10.96 2.55 22.54
C TRP A 35 -11.46 1.75 21.33
N ASN A 36 -12.01 2.43 20.31
CA ASN A 36 -12.49 1.83 19.07
C ASN A 36 -11.50 1.99 17.90
N GLY A 37 -10.29 2.51 18.16
CA GLY A 37 -9.25 2.67 17.15
C GLY A 37 -8.62 1.35 16.73
N LEU A 38 -7.79 1.40 15.69
CA LEU A 38 -7.01 0.25 15.27
C LEU A 38 -6.11 -0.25 16.39
N THR A 39 -6.18 -1.55 16.69
CA THR A 39 -5.20 -2.18 17.58
C THR A 39 -3.79 -1.95 17.06
N LEU A 40 -2.80 -1.83 17.95
CA LEU A 40 -1.41 -1.61 17.57
C LEU A 40 -0.91 -2.66 16.56
N SER A 41 -1.33 -3.92 16.74
CA SER A 41 -1.00 -5.02 15.82
C SER A 41 -1.59 -4.79 14.42
N ASN A 42 -2.87 -4.41 14.32
CA ASN A 42 -3.50 -4.11 13.03
C ASN A 42 -2.87 -2.88 12.36
N TYR A 43 -2.55 -1.84 13.14
CA TYR A 43 -1.88 -0.65 12.65
C TYR A 43 -0.52 -0.98 12.02
N ILE A 44 0.32 -1.77 12.72
CA ILE A 44 1.61 -2.25 12.18
C ILE A 44 1.39 -3.15 10.96
N GLY A 45 0.41 -4.06 11.02
CA GLY A 45 0.06 -4.95 9.92
C GLY A 45 -0.29 -4.18 8.65
N TYR A 46 -1.09 -3.12 8.78
CA TYR A 46 -1.45 -2.26 7.66
C TYR A 46 -0.26 -1.50 7.07
N TRP A 47 0.67 -1.01 7.90
CA TRP A 47 1.93 -0.45 7.38
C TRP A 47 2.76 -1.50 6.63
N GLY A 48 2.80 -2.74 7.12
CA GLY A 48 3.45 -3.85 6.41
C GLY A 48 2.79 -4.16 5.05
N SER A 49 1.45 -4.23 5.02
CA SER A 49 0.68 -4.43 3.78
C SER A 49 0.91 -3.28 2.78
N LEU A 50 0.99 -2.04 3.26
CA LEU A 50 1.29 -0.88 2.43
C LEU A 50 2.65 -1.02 1.72
N VAL A 51 3.69 -1.40 2.46
CA VAL A 51 5.02 -1.63 1.88
C VAL A 51 4.98 -2.72 0.81
N MET A 52 4.27 -3.83 1.07
CA MET A 52 4.11 -4.90 0.08
C MET A 52 3.37 -4.45 -1.18
N LEU A 53 2.29 -3.67 -1.05
CA LEU A 53 1.56 -3.11 -2.19
C LEU A 53 2.46 -2.21 -3.05
N ILE A 54 3.31 -1.40 -2.43
CA ILE A 54 4.26 -0.53 -3.13
C ILE A 54 5.29 -1.37 -3.90
N ILE A 55 5.91 -2.36 -3.25
CA ILE A 55 6.91 -3.24 -3.88
C ILE A 55 6.31 -3.98 -5.08
N VAL A 56 5.13 -4.59 -4.89
CA VAL A 56 4.43 -5.32 -5.95
C VAL A 56 4.04 -4.37 -7.09
N GLY A 57 3.50 -3.19 -6.78
CA GLY A 57 3.17 -2.18 -7.76
C GLY A 57 4.36 -1.75 -8.61
N ILE A 58 5.51 -1.45 -7.97
CA ILE A 58 6.76 -1.12 -8.66
C ILE A 58 7.22 -2.30 -9.54
N ALA A 59 7.19 -3.53 -9.03
CA ALA A 59 7.61 -4.71 -9.80
C ALA A 59 6.76 -4.90 -11.07
N PHE A 60 5.44 -4.69 -10.98
CA PHE A 60 4.55 -4.73 -12.14
C PHE A 60 4.85 -3.60 -13.13
N VAL A 61 5.10 -2.38 -12.66
CA VAL A 61 5.50 -1.26 -13.52
C VAL A 61 6.82 -1.57 -14.23
N LEU A 62 7.84 -2.05 -13.52
CA LEU A 62 9.14 -2.40 -14.12
C LEU A 62 9.01 -3.54 -15.14
N LYS A 63 8.22 -4.58 -14.82
CA LYS A 63 7.95 -5.68 -15.76
C LYS A 63 7.16 -5.25 -16.99
N SER A 64 6.36 -4.18 -16.86
CA SER A 64 5.59 -3.64 -17.99
C SER A 64 6.45 -2.88 -19.00
N LEU A 65 7.61 -2.37 -18.56
CA LEU A 65 8.52 -1.66 -19.45
C LEU A 65 9.02 -2.62 -20.53
N PRO A 66 9.20 -2.13 -21.77
CA PRO A 66 9.88 -2.94 -22.78
C PRO A 66 11.26 -3.30 -22.22
N ALA A 67 11.58 -4.59 -22.17
CA ALA A 67 12.95 -5.02 -21.94
C ALA A 67 13.79 -4.30 -22.99
N LYS A 68 14.67 -3.39 -22.54
CA LYS A 68 15.70 -2.87 -23.44
C LYS A 68 16.52 -4.09 -23.87
N VAL A 69 16.54 -4.33 -25.18
CA VAL A 69 17.53 -5.18 -25.87
C VAL A 69 18.92 -4.68 -25.50
#